data_AF-A0A7S2ADM8-F1
#
_entry.id   AF-A0A7S2ADM8-F1
#
_cell.length_a   1.000
_cell.length_b   1.000
_cell.length_c   1.000
_cell.angle_alpha   90.00
_cell.angle_beta   90.00
_cell.angle_gamma   90.00
#
_symmetry.space_group_name_H-M   'P 1'
#
loop_
_entity.id
_entity.type
_entity.pdbx_description
1 polymer ?
#
loop_
_entity_poly.entity_id
_entity_poly.type
_entity_poly.pdbx_seq_one_letter_code
_entity_poly.pdbx_strand_id
1 'polypeptide(L)'
;EVMAAQVASASGGCFPWRRLRKLKQRNEVLEHIMSVRNSPKLHAARLFEDMRAEVLRVEAELLAAGRLDEKGDVFHLKLQEVDQALSDPSCDLRAVIAPRKARYCRAKEAKVCPMLVDSRCRILKPNIVQGEP
;
A
#
# COMPACT_ATOMS: atom_id res chain seq x y z
N GLU A 1 -7.20 28.96 -10.68
CA GLU A 1 -6.79 29.28 -12.07
C GLU A 1 -7.26 28.25 -13.10
N VAL A 2 -7.11 26.94 -12.86
CA VAL A 2 -7.60 25.87 -13.77
C VAL A 2 -9.11 25.94 -14.05
N MET A 3 -9.93 26.26 -13.04
CA MET A 3 -11.38 26.45 -13.19
C MET A 3 -11.73 27.63 -14.11
N ALA A 4 -10.94 28.71 -14.11
CA ALA A 4 -11.19 29.87 -14.95
C ALA A 4 -10.87 29.58 -16.42
N ALA A 5 -9.82 28.79 -16.68
CA ALA A 5 -9.41 28.37 -18.01
C ALA A 5 -10.43 27.40 -18.68
N GLN A 6 -11.01 26.47 -17.90
CA GLN A 6 -12.05 25.55 -18.41
C GLN A 6 -13.39 26.27 -18.68
N VAL A 7 -13.70 27.31 -17.90
CA VAL A 7 -14.87 28.17 -18.13
C VAL A 7 -14.72 28.99 -19.42
N ALA A 8 -13.51 29.46 -19.72
CA ALA A 8 -13.21 30.21 -20.94
C ALA A 8 -13.33 29.35 -22.22
N SER A 9 -12.88 28.09 -22.22
CA SER A 9 -12.96 27.22 -23.41
C SER A 9 -14.37 26.68 -23.71
N ALA A 10 -15.29 26.73 -22.73
CA ALA A 10 -16.69 26.30 -22.89
C ALA A 10 -17.58 27.30 -23.65
N SER A 11 -17.04 28.46 -24.04
CA SER A 11 -17.78 29.62 -24.59
C SER A 11 -18.13 29.52 -26.09
N GLY A 12 -17.62 28.53 -26.82
CA GLY A 12 -17.79 28.40 -28.29
C GLY A 12 -19.15 27.90 -28.80
N GLY A 13 -20.29 28.21 -28.16
CA GLY A 13 -21.58 27.92 -28.81
C GLY A 13 -22.82 28.37 -28.04
N CYS A 14 -23.93 28.45 -28.77
CA CYS A 14 -25.15 29.25 -28.56
C CYS A 14 -25.82 29.26 -27.16
N PHE A 15 -25.44 28.40 -26.20
CA PHE A 15 -26.01 28.39 -24.83
C PHE A 15 -24.95 28.13 -23.74
N PRO A 16 -24.10 29.12 -23.40
CA PRO A 16 -22.99 28.97 -22.44
C PRO A 16 -23.46 28.69 -21.00
N TRP A 17 -24.60 29.24 -20.57
CA TRP A 17 -25.12 29.07 -19.20
C TRP A 17 -25.61 27.65 -18.88
N ARG A 18 -26.17 26.92 -19.87
CA ARG A 18 -26.56 25.50 -19.69
C ARG A 18 -25.35 24.60 -19.51
N ARG A 19 -24.24 24.90 -20.21
CA ARG A 19 -22.95 24.21 -20.04
C ARG A 19 -22.32 24.53 -18.69
N LEU A 20 -22.32 25.80 -18.27
CA LEU A 20 -21.83 26.20 -16.96
C LEU A 20 -22.62 25.54 -15.81
N ARG A 21 -23.95 25.45 -15.93
CA ARG A 21 -24.77 24.75 -14.93
C ARG A 21 -24.41 23.26 -14.83
N LYS A 22 -24.22 22.57 -15.96
CA LYS A 22 -23.78 21.17 -15.98
C LYS A 22 -22.38 20.98 -15.39
N LEU A 23 -21.45 21.90 -15.65
CA LEU A 23 -20.10 21.86 -15.07
C LEU A 23 -20.13 22.07 -13.57
N LYS A 24 -20.91 23.03 -13.06
CA LYS A 24 -21.08 23.24 -11.61
C LYS A 24 -21.65 21.99 -10.93
N GLN A 25 -22.71 21.42 -11.49
CA GLN A 25 -23.32 20.20 -10.97
C GLN A 25 -22.33 19.02 -10.96
N ARG A 26 -21.49 18.87 -12.00
CA ARG A 26 -20.44 17.84 -12.02
C ARG A 26 -19.38 18.09 -10.96
N ASN A 27 -18.96 19.34 -10.76
CA ASN A 27 -17.97 19.68 -9.76
C ASN A 27 -18.51 19.44 -8.34
N GLU A 28 -19.76 19.80 -8.05
CA GLU A 28 -20.40 19.49 -6.76
C GLU A 28 -20.42 17.99 -6.46
N VAL A 29 -20.71 17.16 -7.47
CA VAL A 29 -20.65 15.69 -7.35
C VAL A 29 -19.22 15.20 -7.12
N LEU A 30 -18.23 15.76 -7.84
CA LEU A 30 -16.84 15.39 -7.68
C LEU A 30 -16.31 15.76 -6.29
N GLU A 31 -16.60 16.97 -5.78
CA GLU A 31 -16.21 17.39 -4.43
C GLU A 31 -16.77 16.44 -3.37
N HIS A 32 -18.03 16.00 -3.54
CA HIS A 32 -18.63 15.04 -2.61
C HIS A 32 -17.94 13.67 -2.68
N ILE A 33 -17.72 13.11 -3.87
CA ILE A 33 -17.17 11.76 -4.06
C ILE A 33 -15.66 11.69 -3.78
N MET A 34 -14.91 12.76 -4.03
CA MET A 34 -13.46 12.80 -3.79
C MET A 34 -13.12 12.59 -2.32
N SER A 35 -13.99 13.05 -1.41
CA SER A 35 -13.85 12.77 0.03
C SER A 35 -14.01 11.27 0.36
N VAL A 36 -14.94 10.59 -0.32
CA VAL A 36 -15.22 9.15 -0.16
C VAL A 36 -14.12 8.29 -0.80
N ARG A 37 -13.44 8.77 -1.84
CA ARG A 37 -12.39 8.02 -2.55
C ARG A 37 -11.31 7.45 -1.62
N ASN A 38 -10.93 8.21 -0.59
CA ASN A 38 -9.88 7.79 0.34
C ASN A 38 -10.40 6.92 1.50
N SER A 39 -11.71 6.92 1.76
CA SER A 39 -12.32 6.21 2.89
C SER A 39 -12.00 4.71 2.91
N PRO A 40 -12.07 3.94 1.78
CA PRO A 40 -11.73 2.51 1.79
C PRO A 40 -10.31 2.22 2.28
N LYS A 41 -9.32 3.04 1.88
CA LYS A 41 -7.93 2.90 2.33
C LYS A 41 -7.80 3.14 3.83
N LEU A 42 -8.53 4.12 4.37
CA LEU A 42 -8.52 4.43 5.80
C LEU A 42 -9.19 3.31 6.63
N HIS A 43 -10.29 2.74 6.14
CA HIS A 43 -10.93 1.60 6.79
C HIS A 43 -10.03 0.36 6.78
N ALA A 44 -9.38 0.07 5.65
CA ALA A 44 -8.40 -1.02 5.57
C ALA A 44 -7.23 -0.79 6.55
N ALA A 45 -6.72 0.43 6.67
CA ALA A 45 -5.64 0.74 7.61
C ALA A 45 -6.03 0.46 9.07
N ARG A 46 -7.26 0.80 9.48
CA ARG A 46 -7.79 0.48 10.82
C ARG A 46 -7.92 -1.02 11.04
N LEU A 47 -8.43 -1.74 10.05
CA LEU A 47 -8.50 -3.21 10.12
C LEU A 47 -7.10 -3.82 10.30
N PHE A 48 -6.10 -3.32 9.56
CA PHE A 48 -4.72 -3.78 9.71
C PHE A 48 -4.10 -3.42 11.06
N GLU A 49 -4.52 -2.32 11.69
CA GLU A 49 -4.11 -1.95 13.04
C GLU A 49 -4.61 -2.97 14.06
N ASP A 50 -5.89 -3.32 14.01
CA ASP A 50 -6.48 -4.35 14.89
C ASP A 50 -5.80 -5.71 14.69
N MET A 51 -5.60 -6.14 13.44
CA MET A 51 -4.88 -7.37 13.13
C MET A 51 -3.43 -7.34 13.63
N ARG A 52 -2.75 -6.19 13.50
CA ARG A 52 -1.37 -6.02 13.98
C ARG A 52 -1.30 -6.14 15.49
N ALA A 53 -2.28 -5.60 16.23
CA ALA A 53 -2.32 -5.71 17.68
C ALA A 53 -2.37 -7.17 18.13
N GLU A 54 -3.21 -7.99 17.49
CA GLU A 54 -3.28 -9.43 17.78
C GLU A 54 -1.99 -10.18 17.43
N VAL A 55 -1.38 -9.87 16.29
CA VAL A 55 -0.09 -10.48 15.91
C VAL A 55 1.01 -10.14 16.93
N LEU A 56 1.05 -8.89 17.42
CA LEU A 56 2.01 -8.46 18.45
C LEU A 56 1.74 -9.10 19.81
N ARG A 57 0.47 -9.38 20.14
CA ARG A 57 0.08 -10.13 21.34
C ARG A 57 0.64 -11.56 21.28
N VAL A 58 0.44 -12.24 20.15
CA VAL A 58 0.99 -13.60 19.92
C VAL A 58 2.51 -13.60 19.92
N GLU A 59 3.14 -12.58 19.32
CA GLU A 59 4.60 -12.43 19.37
C GLU A 59 5.12 -12.38 20.81
N ALA A 60 4.46 -11.62 21.69
CA ALA A 60 4.84 -11.53 23.09
C ALA A 60 4.78 -12.90 23.80
N GLU A 61 3.75 -13.71 23.51
CA GLU A 61 3.60 -15.07 24.03
C GLU A 61 4.72 -15.99 23.53
N LEU A 62 5.03 -15.94 22.23
CA LEU A 62 6.08 -16.77 21.63
C LEU A 62 7.49 -16.37 22.11
N LEU A 63 7.73 -15.07 22.34
CA LEU A 63 8.97 -14.58 22.97
C LEU A 63 9.09 -15.04 24.42
N ALA A 64 8.00 -14.95 25.21
CA ALA A 64 7.99 -15.43 26.59
C ALA A 64 8.23 -16.94 26.68
N ALA A 65 7.76 -17.71 25.69
CA ALA A 65 8.02 -19.14 25.55
C ALA A 65 9.42 -19.46 25.00
N GLY A 66 10.26 -18.45 24.70
CA GLY A 66 11.60 -18.64 24.15
C GLY A 66 11.63 -19.25 22.75
N ARG A 67 10.54 -19.10 21.98
CA ARG A 67 10.41 -19.63 20.61
C ARG A 67 10.82 -18.64 19.52
N LEU A 68 10.84 -17.35 19.87
CA LEU A 68 11.37 -16.26 19.05
C LEU A 68 12.59 -15.65 19.72
N ASP A 69 13.45 -15.01 18.95
CA ASP A 69 14.69 -14.41 19.46
C ASP A 69 14.54 -12.91 19.73
N GLU A 70 13.83 -12.18 18.85
CA GLU A 70 13.59 -10.75 19.03
C GLU A 70 12.18 -10.31 18.65
N LYS A 71 11.82 -9.11 19.12
CA LYS A 71 10.61 -8.41 18.67
C LYS A 71 10.73 -8.07 17.19
N GLY A 72 9.65 -8.30 16.46
CA GLY A 72 9.54 -8.15 15.02
C GLY A 72 9.76 -9.43 14.22
N ASP A 73 10.28 -10.50 14.84
CA ASP A 73 10.52 -11.77 14.15
C ASP A 73 9.21 -12.41 13.64
N VAL A 74 8.09 -12.15 14.31
CA VAL A 74 6.77 -12.63 13.89
C VAL A 74 6.39 -12.18 12.47
N PHE A 75 6.89 -11.01 12.02
CA PHE A 75 6.59 -10.47 10.69
C PHE A 75 7.34 -11.18 9.56
N HIS A 76 8.26 -12.10 9.89
CA HIS A 76 8.88 -13.00 8.92
C HIS A 76 8.11 -14.30 8.72
N LEU A 77 7.06 -14.54 9.52
CA LEU A 77 6.15 -15.67 9.41
C LEU A 77 4.91 -15.31 8.60
N LYS A 78 4.30 -16.33 7.98
CA LYS A 78 2.95 -16.23 7.42
C LYS A 78 1.94 -16.50 8.53
N LEU A 79 0.72 -15.95 8.40
CA LEU A 79 -0.37 -16.18 9.36
C LEU A 79 -0.60 -17.69 9.64
N GLN A 80 -0.64 -18.51 8.59
CA GLN A 80 -0.78 -19.97 8.72
C GLN A 80 0.36 -20.64 9.51
N GLU A 81 1.58 -20.11 9.42
CA GLU A 81 2.73 -20.64 10.16
C GLU A 81 2.66 -20.22 11.63
N VAL A 82 2.09 -19.05 11.93
CA VAL A 82 1.78 -18.62 13.30
C VAL A 82 0.70 -19.53 13.89
N ASP A 83 -0.38 -19.79 13.15
CA ASP A 83 -1.44 -20.72 13.58
C ASP A 83 -0.89 -22.12 13.85
N GLN A 84 -0.05 -22.63 12.94
CA GLN A 84 0.59 -23.92 13.11
C GLN A 84 1.48 -23.93 14.35
N ALA A 85 2.28 -22.89 14.57
CA ALA A 85 3.14 -22.81 15.74
C ALA A 85 2.34 -22.74 17.05
N LEU A 86 1.17 -22.09 17.06
CA LEU A 86 0.28 -22.09 18.22
C LEU A 86 -0.31 -23.49 18.49
N SER A 87 -0.59 -24.26 17.44
CA SER A 87 -1.12 -25.64 17.57
C SER A 87 -0.05 -26.69 17.88
N ASP A 88 1.19 -26.49 17.42
CA ASP A 88 2.31 -27.42 17.53
C ASP A 88 3.54 -26.72 18.13
N PRO A 89 3.79 -26.92 19.44
CA PRO A 89 4.96 -26.38 20.13
C PRO A 89 6.31 -26.89 19.60
N SER A 90 6.34 -28.02 18.89
CA SER A 90 7.57 -28.61 18.35
C SER A 90 8.09 -27.92 17.08
N CYS A 91 7.25 -27.07 16.45
CA CYS A 91 7.64 -26.33 15.26
C CYS A 91 8.79 -25.36 15.56
N ASP A 92 9.91 -25.54 14.85
CA ASP A 92 11.08 -24.66 14.93
C ASP A 92 10.89 -23.40 14.06
N LEU A 93 10.40 -22.34 14.71
CA LEU A 93 10.18 -21.04 14.09
C LEU A 93 11.50 -20.40 13.62
N ARG A 94 12.61 -20.62 14.34
CA ARG A 94 13.90 -19.96 14.04
C ARG A 94 14.44 -20.39 12.69
N ALA A 95 14.35 -21.69 12.38
CA ALA A 95 14.74 -22.24 11.09
C ALA A 95 13.96 -21.60 9.92
N VAL A 96 12.69 -21.23 10.14
CA VAL A 96 11.85 -20.56 9.13
C VAL A 96 12.20 -19.08 9.00
N ILE A 97 12.42 -18.40 10.14
CA ILE A 97 12.64 -16.96 10.22
C ILE A 97 14.01 -16.58 9.66
N ALA A 98 15.08 -17.27 10.06
CA ALA A 98 16.46 -16.92 9.72
C ALA A 98 16.70 -16.61 8.22
N PRO A 99 16.33 -17.50 7.27
CA PRO A 99 16.54 -17.23 5.84
C PRO A 99 15.68 -16.07 5.31
N ARG A 100 14.49 -15.83 5.89
CA ARG A 100 13.58 -14.75 5.46
C ARG A 100 14.03 -13.40 5.97
N LYS A 101 14.46 -13.35 7.23
CA LYS A 101 15.07 -12.18 7.86
C LYS A 101 16.31 -11.72 7.09
N ALA A 102 17.19 -12.65 6.71
CA ALA A 102 18.35 -12.33 5.87
C ALA A 102 17.96 -11.71 4.50
N ARG A 103 16.92 -12.24 3.84
CA ARG A 103 16.39 -11.66 2.60
C ARG A 103 15.80 -10.27 2.81
N TYR A 104 15.05 -10.08 3.90
CA TYR A 104 14.47 -8.79 4.26
C TYR A 104 15.55 -7.74 4.52
N CYS A 105 16.58 -8.06 5.32
CA CYS A 105 17.68 -7.14 5.59
C CYS A 105 18.39 -6.70 4.29
N ARG A 106 18.68 -7.66 3.39
CA ARG A 106 19.25 -7.35 2.07
C ARG A 106 18.33 -6.43 1.25
N ALA A 107 17.02 -6.67 1.25
CA ALA A 107 16.07 -5.84 0.53
C ALA A 107 15.94 -4.44 1.15
N LYS A 108 16.01 -4.33 2.49
CA LYS A 108 15.95 -3.07 3.24
C LYS A 108 17.14 -2.15 2.96
N GLU A 109 18.30 -2.72 2.66
CA GLU A 109 19.51 -1.97 2.27
C GLU A 109 19.45 -1.43 0.83
N ALA A 110 18.49 -1.87 0.01
CA ALA A 110 18.36 -1.41 -1.36
C ALA A 110 17.95 0.08 -1.42
N LYS A 111 18.72 0.89 -2.15
CA LYS A 111 18.49 2.34 -2.30
C LYS A 111 17.36 2.69 -3.26
N VAL A 112 16.95 1.75 -4.11
CA VAL A 112 15.99 1.97 -5.20
C VAL A 112 15.02 0.80 -5.26
N CYS A 113 13.72 1.12 -5.27
CA CYS A 113 12.67 0.17 -5.61
C CYS A 113 12.35 0.32 -7.11
N PRO A 114 12.64 -0.69 -7.95
CA PRO A 114 12.40 -0.59 -9.39
C PRO A 114 10.89 -0.55 -9.69
N MET A 115 10.47 0.39 -10.55
CA MET A 115 9.06 0.52 -10.96
C MET A 115 8.61 -0.60 -11.90
N LEU A 116 9.53 -1.11 -12.72
CA LEU A 116 9.25 -2.16 -13.70
C LEU A 116 10.44 -3.11 -13.79
N VAL A 117 10.15 -4.40 -13.63
CA VAL A 117 11.13 -5.49 -13.70
C VAL A 117 10.58 -6.55 -14.65
N ASP A 118 11.41 -7.03 -15.59
CA ASP A 118 11.04 -8.14 -16.47
C ASP A 118 11.28 -9.51 -15.80
N SER A 119 10.79 -10.60 -16.40
CA SER A 119 10.99 -11.97 -15.88
C SER A 119 12.46 -12.43 -15.83
N ARG A 120 13.37 -11.68 -16.47
CA ARG A 120 14.82 -11.90 -16.48
C ARG A 120 15.54 -10.97 -15.49
N CYS A 121 14.80 -10.34 -14.57
CA CYS A 121 15.29 -9.39 -13.57
C CYS A 121 15.92 -8.11 -14.15
N ARG A 122 15.59 -7.72 -15.38
CA ARG A 122 16.03 -6.45 -15.96
C ARG A 122 15.16 -5.32 -15.42
N ILE A 123 15.79 -4.30 -14.85
CA ILE A 123 15.12 -3.07 -14.43
C ILE A 123 14.93 -2.18 -15.66
N LEU A 124 13.68 -2.04 -16.11
CA LEU A 124 13.35 -1.20 -17.26
C LEU A 124 13.24 0.26 -16.80
N LYS A 125 14.04 1.13 -17.43
CA LYS A 125 13.96 2.58 -17.21
C LYS A 125 13.14 3.21 -18.33
N PRO A 126 12.28 4.19 -18.04
CA PRO A 126 11.58 4.92 -19.09
C PRO A 126 12.60 5.58 -20.02
N ASN A 127 12.38 5.46 -21.33
CA ASN A 127 13.17 6.19 -22.32
C ASN A 127 12.71 7.64 -22.32
N ILE A 128 13.36 8.47 -21.49
CA ILE A 128 13.06 9.90 -21.44
C ILE A 128 13.72 10.54 -22.65
N VAL A 129 12.96 10.69 -23.74
CA VAL A 129 13.33 11.59 -24.83
C VAL A 129 13.09 13.01 -24.32
N GLN A 130 14.16 13.80 -24.16
CA GLN A 130 14.02 15.19 -23.74
C GLN A 130 13.23 15.97 -24.80
N GLY A 131 11.99 16.34 -24.50
CA GLY A 131 11.21 17.28 -25.33
C GLY A 131 9.78 16.89 -25.72
N GLU A 132 9.25 15.73 -25.34
CA GLU A 132 7.81 15.45 -25.47
C GLU A 132 7.10 15.51 -24.11
N PRO A 133 5.87 16.08 -24.06
CA PRO A 133 5.14 16.36 -22.82
C PRO A 133 4.76 15.12 -22.02
#